data_AF-A0A371DPA9-F1
#
_entry.id   AF-A0A371DPA9-F1
#
_cell.length_a   1.000
_cell.length_b   1.000
_cell.length_c   1.000
_cell.angle_alpha   90.00
_cell.angle_beta   90.00
_cell.angle_gamma   90.00
#
_symmetry.space_group_name_H-M   'P 1'
#
loop_
_entity.id
_entity.type
_entity.pdbx_description
1 polymer ?
#
loop_
_entity_poly.entity_id
_entity_poly.type
_entity_poly.pdbx_seq_one_letter_code
_entity_poly.pdbx_strand_id
1 'polypeptide(L)' 'QIYGQTADNAANNDTMIAALEHLLPGPSSERTRIRCMCHILNLVVKVRSLFLSVLCSL' A
#
# COMPACT_ATOMS: atom_id res chain seq x y z
N GLN A 1 22.87 6.02 -1.92
CA GLN A 1 21.98 5.83 -0.76
C GLN A 1 20.66 5.24 -1.28
N ILE A 2 20.00 4.34 -0.55
CA ILE A 2 18.70 3.75 -0.97
C ILE A 2 17.63 4.26 -0.01
N TYR A 3 16.52 4.78 -0.54
CA TYR A 3 15.44 5.36 0.27
C TYR A 3 14.21 4.46 0.27
N GLY A 4 13.97 3.75 1.38
CA GLY A 4 12.74 2.99 1.58
C GLY A 4 11.59 3.92 1.97
N GLN A 5 10.43 3.76 1.30
CA GLN A 5 9.25 4.59 1.55
C GLN A 5 8.10 3.73 2.03
N THR A 6 7.51 4.04 3.18
CA THR A 6 6.37 3.28 3.71
C THR A 6 5.09 4.09 3.59
N ALA A 7 4.08 3.54 2.91
CA ALA A 7 2.77 4.16 2.77
C ALA A 7 1.66 3.09 2.78
N ASP A 8 0.41 3.50 2.96
CA ASP A 8 -0.72 2.59 2.84
C ASP A 8 -0.94 2.13 1.39
N ASN A 9 -1.79 1.12 1.19
CA ASN A 9 -2.04 0.54 -0.13
C ASN A 9 -3.12 1.33 -0.90
N ALA A 10 -2.90 2.64 -1.02
CA ALA A 10 -3.75 3.56 -1.77
C ALA A 10 -3.02 4.07 -3.02
N ALA A 11 -3.75 4.17 -4.15
CA ALA A 11 -3.23 4.71 -5.41
C ALA A 11 -2.91 6.22 -5.30
N ASN A 12 -3.48 6.91 -4.32
CA ASN A 12 -3.13 8.31 -4.03
C ASN A 12 -1.64 8.50 -3.67
N ASN A 13 -0.97 7.44 -3.23
CA ASN A 13 0.47 7.47 -2.93
C ASN A 13 1.34 7.44 -4.20
N ASP A 14 0.78 7.08 -5.36
CA ASP A 14 1.53 6.97 -6.61
C ASP A 14 2.04 8.36 -7.06
N THR A 15 1.23 9.40 -6.84
CA THR A 15 1.63 10.80 -7.09
C THR A 15 2.78 11.22 -6.19
N MET A 16 2.78 10.79 -4.92
CA MET A 16 3.84 11.08 -3.97
C MET A 16 5.14 10.37 -4.36
N ILE A 17 5.08 9.10 -4.78
CA ILE A 17 6.24 8.32 -5.23
C ILE A 17 6.88 8.98 -6.47
N ALA A 18 6.06 9.37 -7.45
CA ALA A 18 6.54 10.05 -8.65
C ALA A 18 7.24 11.39 -8.32
N ALA A 19 6.68 12.17 -7.39
CA ALA A 19 7.31 13.40 -6.92
C ALA A 19 8.65 13.13 -6.19
N LEU A 20 8.70 12.10 -5.35
CA LEU A 20 9.91 11.71 -4.62
C LEU A 20 11.04 11.27 -5.56
N GLU A 21 10.72 10.55 -6.63
CA GLU A 21 11.68 10.13 -7.65
C GLU A 21 12.35 11.32 -8.37
N HIS A 22 11.64 12.44 -8.52
CA HIS A 22 12.19 13.67 -9.10
C HIS A 22 12.95 14.54 -8.08
N LEU A 23 12.59 14.50 -6.80
CA LEU A 23 13.12 15.40 -5.78
C LEU A 23 14.33 14.84 -5.03
N LEU A 24 14.46 13.51 -4.91
CA LEU A 24 15.53 12.89 -4.14
C LEU A 24 16.62 12.29 -5.04
N PRO A 25 17.91 12.60 -4.80
CA PRO A 25 18.99 11.97 -5.53
C PRO A 25 19.17 10.51 -5.07
N GLY A 26 18.79 9.56 -5.92
CA GLY A 26 18.99 8.12 -5.68
C GLY A 26 17.70 7.30 -5.80
N PRO A 27 17.81 5.96 -5.73
CA PRO A 27 16.68 5.05 -5.92
C PRO A 27 15.62 5.27 -4.83
N SER A 28 14.51 5.88 -5.25
CA SER A 28 13.34 6.26 -4.46
C SER A 28 12.04 5.96 -5.24
N SER A 29 12.12 4.99 -6.16
CA SER A 29 11.02 4.60 -7.05
C SER A 29 10.11 3.54 -6.42
N GLU A 30 9.11 3.09 -7.17
CA GLU A 30 8.21 1.99 -6.79
C GLU A 30 8.95 0.72 -6.31
N ARG A 31 10.18 0.49 -6.80
CA ARG A 31 10.99 -0.67 -6.41
C ARG A 31 11.43 -0.63 -4.93
N THR A 32 11.39 0.54 -4.31
CA THR A 32 11.73 0.78 -2.89
C THR A 32 10.50 1.10 -2.04
N ARG A 33 9.29 0.98 -2.60
CA ARG A 33 8.02 1.20 -1.90
C ARG A 33 7.65 0.00 -1.03
N ILE A 34 7.46 0.26 0.26
CA ILE A 34 7.01 -0.68 1.27
C ILE A 34 5.54 -0.36 1.58
N ARG A 35 4.67 -1.37 1.49
CA ARG A 35 3.25 -1.21 1.84
C ARG A 35 3.05 -1.46 3.33
N CYS A 36 2.28 -0.60 3.99
CA CYS A 36 2.03 -0.68 5.43
C CYS A 36 1.32 -1.98 5.82
N MET A 37 1.92 -2.75 6.73
CA MET A 37 1.37 -4.03 7.23
C MET A 37 0.01 -3.88 7.90
N CYS A 38 -0.22 -2.79 8.64
CA CYS A 38 -1.52 -2.55 9.29
C CYS A 38 -2.65 -2.40 8.25
N HIS A 39 -2.36 -1.81 7.09
CA HIS A 39 -3.36 -1.68 6.02
C HIS A 39 -3.64 -3.03 5.36
N ILE A 40 -2.61 -3.86 5.15
CA ILE A 40 -2.78 -5.23 4.63
C ILE A 40 -3.68 -6.04 5.58
N LEU A 41 -3.46 -5.97 6.89
CA LEU A 41 -4.29 -6.65 7.88
C LEU A 41 -5.75 -6.15 7.85
N ASN A 42 -5.97 -4.84 7.76
CA ASN A 42 -7.31 -4.26 7.63
C ASN A 42 -8.05 -4.78 6.38
N LEU A 43 -7.35 -4.91 5.25
CA LEU A 43 -7.92 -5.48 4.02
C LEU A 43 -8.28 -6.97 4.20
N VAL A 44 -7.40 -7.77 4.79
CA VAL A 44 -7.65 -9.21 5.06
C VAL A 44 -8.89 -9.39 5.94
N VAL A 45 -9.03 -8.60 7.01
CA VAL A 45 -10.19 -8.67 7.92
C VAL A 45 -11.48 -8.26 7.20
N LYS A 46 -11.45 -7.18 6.40
CA LYS A 46 -12.62 -6.77 5.59
C LYS A 46 -13.07 -7.85 4.61
N VAL A 47 -12.13 -8.50 3.93
CA VAL A 47 -12.43 -9.61 3.01
C VAL A 47 -13.05 -10.78 3.76
N ARG A 48 -12.55 -11.14 4.95
CA ARG A 48 -13.17 -12.19 5.78
C ARG A 48 -14.58 -11.83 6.21
N SER A 49 -14.81 -10.59 6.63
CA SER A 49 -16.15 -10.13 7.02
C SER A 49 -17.13 -10.23 5.86
N LEU A 50 -16.73 -9.76 4.68
CA LEU A 50 -17.55 -9.83 3.47
C LEU A 50 -17.85 -11.29 3.06
N PHE A 51 -16.83 -12.16 3.07
CA PHE A 51 -16.98 -13.56 2.72
C PHE A 51 -17.95 -14.30 3.65
N LEU A 52 -17.87 -14.06 4.96
CA LEU A 52 -18.76 -14.69 5.93
C LEU A 52 -20.22 -14.21 5.76
N SER A 53 -20.41 -12.91 5.50
CA SER A 53 -21.74 -12.34 5.23
C SER A 53 -22.37 -12.92 3.94
N VAL A 54 -21.58 -13.08 2.87
CA VAL A 54 -22.07 -13.64 1.60
C VAL A 54 -22.39 -15.14 1.73
N LEU A 55 -21.52 -15.91 2.40
CA LEU A 55 -21.76 -17.35 2.61
C LEU A 55 -22.98 -17.63 3.50
N CYS A 56 -23.25 -16.76 4.49
CA CYS A 56 -24.43 -16.88 5.36
C CYS A 56 -25.73 -16.44 4.68
N SER A 57 -25.63 -15.74 3.53
CA SER A 57 -26.78 -15.26 2.76
C SER A 57 -27.13 -16.16 1.55
N LEU A 58 -26.42 -17.29 1.42
CA LEU A 58 -26.57 -18.33 0.38
C LEU A 58 -27.12 -19.61 1.01
#